data_AF-A0A2U0TRF4-F1
#
_entry.id   AF-A0A2U0TRF4-F1
#
_cell.length_a   1.000
_cell.length_b   1.000
_cell.length_c   1.000
_cell.angle_alpha   90.00
_cell.angle_beta   90.00
_cell.angle_gamma   90.00
#
_symmetry.space_group_name_H-M   'P 1'
#
loop_
_entity.id
_entity.type
_entity.pdbx_description
1 polymer ?
#
loop_
_entity_poly.entity_id
_entity_poly.type
_entity_poly.pdbx_seq_one_letter_code
_entity_poly.pdbx_strand_id
1 'polypeptide(L)' 'MNLETSNYWPFIETYYPNYYSCDQILLSDILTRKLEGEELDIKDEEMIKDWDVKEELLKLDKAIMQKAMKNYFEIKYSTI' A
#
# COMPACT_ATOMS: atom_id res chain seq x y z
N MET A 1 21.36 4.99 7.13
CA MET A 1 20.13 5.79 7.36
C MET A 1 19.11 4.83 7.91
N ASN A 2 18.90 4.86 9.22
CA ASN A 2 17.92 3.98 9.87
C ASN A 2 16.54 4.54 9.55
N LEU A 3 15.79 3.84 8.69
CA LEU A 3 14.39 4.11 8.39
C LEU A 3 13.53 3.61 9.56
N GLU A 4 13.71 4.18 10.75
CA GLU A 4 12.70 4.05 11.81
C GLU A 4 11.46 4.83 11.37
N THR A 5 10.62 4.12 10.61
CA THR A 5 9.16 4.23 10.53
C THR A 5 8.58 5.65 10.58
N SER A 6 8.87 6.45 9.57
CA SER A 6 7.91 7.51 9.22
C SER A 6 6.65 6.81 8.71
N ASN A 7 5.64 6.67 9.58
CA ASN A 7 4.35 6.10 9.23
C ASN A 7 3.72 6.98 8.15
N TYR A 8 3.83 6.54 6.90
CA TYR A 8 3.37 7.26 5.72
C TYR A 8 1.93 6.91 5.35
N TRP A 9 1.29 5.97 6.06
CA TRP A 9 -0.08 5.57 5.83
C TRP A 9 -1.10 6.70 6.00
N PRO A 10 -0.99 7.61 6.99
CA PRO A 10 -1.89 8.77 7.07
C PRO A 10 -1.85 9.65 5.81
N PHE A 11 -0.69 9.76 5.16
CA PHE A 11 -0.57 10.47 3.89
C PHE A 11 -1.30 9.72 2.76
N ILE A 12 -1.11 8.41 2.67
CA ILE A 12 -1.81 7.57 1.69
C ILE A 12 -3.33 7.64 1.92
N GLU A 13 -3.79 7.46 3.15
CA GLU A 13 -5.21 7.54 3.52
C GLU A 13 -5.84 8.88 3.12
N THR A 14 -5.10 9.98 3.28
CA THR A 14 -5.58 11.33 2.93
C THR A 14 -5.69 11.56 1.42
N TYR A 15 -4.73 11.05 0.63
CA TYR A 15 -4.56 11.46 -0.77
C TYR A 15 -4.76 10.33 -1.80
N TYR A 16 -4.78 9.07 -1.39
CA TYR A 16 -5.04 7.95 -2.28
C TYR A 16 -6.55 7.80 -2.53
N PRO A 17 -7.01 7.73 -3.79
CA PRO A 17 -8.43 7.77 -4.10
C PRO A 17 -9.10 6.45 -3.72
N ASN A 18 -10.27 6.54 -3.08
CA ASN A 18 -11.05 5.38 -2.61
C ASN A 18 -10.25 4.43 -1.70
N TYR A 19 -9.41 4.97 -0.80
CA TYR A 19 -8.54 4.19 0.08
C TYR A 19 -9.21 2.96 0.70
N TYR A 20 -10.38 3.13 1.34
CA TYR A 20 -11.12 2.04 1.99
C TYR A 20 -11.87 1.09 1.04
N SER A 21 -11.78 1.29 -0.27
CA SER A 21 -12.47 0.48 -1.28
C SER A 21 -11.56 0.21 -2.49
N CYS A 22 -10.26 0.09 -2.24
CA CYS A 22 -9.27 -0.16 -3.28
C CYS A 22 -8.55 -1.49 -3.06
N ASP A 23 -8.64 -2.37 -4.06
CA ASP A 23 -8.00 -3.69 -4.05
C ASP A 23 -6.48 -3.61 -3.86
N GLN A 24 -5.84 -2.53 -4.31
CA GLN A 24 -4.39 -2.33 -4.11
C GLN A 24 -4.04 -2.08 -2.64
N ILE A 25 -4.89 -1.33 -1.91
CA ILE A 25 -4.69 -1.08 -0.48
C ILE A 25 -4.92 -2.37 0.30
N LEU A 26 -6.00 -3.09 -0.01
CA LEU A 26 -6.28 -4.41 0.59
C LEU A 26 -5.13 -5.40 0.34
N LEU A 27 -4.62 -5.46 -0.89
CA LEU A 27 -3.49 -6.35 -1.22
C LEU A 27 -2.22 -5.97 -0.47
N SER A 28 -1.92 -4.67 -0.30
CA SER A 28 -0.76 -4.23 0.49
C SER A 28 -0.90 -4.64 1.97
N ASP A 29 -2.10 -4.54 2.54
CA ASP A 29 -2.40 -5.04 3.90
C ASP A 29 -2.16 -6.56 4.01
N ILE A 30 -2.73 -7.34 3.09
CA ILE A 30 -2.54 -8.81 3.04
C ILE A 30 -1.06 -9.19 2.96
N LEU A 31 -0.29 -8.56 2.07
CA LEU A 31 1.14 -8.86 1.90
C LEU A 31 1.97 -8.42 3.12
N THR A 32 1.62 -7.30 3.75
CA THR A 32 2.27 -6.82 4.99
C THR A 32 2.05 -7.83 6.11
N ARG A 33 0.79 -8.23 6.33
CA ARG A 33 0.40 -9.22 7.33
C ARG A 33 1.11 -10.56 7.10
N LYS A 34 1.23 -11.01 5.85
CA LYS A 34 2.02 -12.20 5.49
C LYS A 34 3.49 -12.07 5.90
N LEU A 35 4.09 -10.92 5.62
CA LEU A 35 5.51 -10.65 5.89
C LEU A 35 5.80 -10.54 7.40
N GLU A 36 4.83 -10.03 8.16
CA GLU A 36 4.88 -9.92 9.63
C GLU A 36 4.54 -11.24 10.33
N GLY A 37 4.08 -12.25 9.59
CA GLY A 37 3.72 -13.57 10.11
C GLY A 37 2.35 -13.60 10.80
N GLU A 38 1.48 -12.65 10.48
CA GLU A 38 0.10 -12.66 10.94
C GLU A 38 -0.74 -13.73 10.23
N GLU A 39 -1.81 -14.18 10.89
CA GLU A 39 -2.76 -15.12 10.31
C GLU A 39 -3.56 -14.45 9.19
N LEU A 40 -3.55 -15.08 8.01
CA LEU A 40 -4.37 -14.74 6.86
C LEU A 40 -5.49 -15.77 6.69
N ASP A 41 -6.55 -15.39 5.98
CA ASP A 41 -7.55 -16.37 5.58
C ASP A 41 -7.00 -17.31 4.49
N ILE A 42 -7.65 -18.47 4.33
CA ILE A 42 -7.20 -19.51 3.40
C ILE A 42 -7.20 -19.03 1.94
N LYS A 43 -8.11 -18.12 1.57
CA LYS A 43 -8.20 -17.62 0.20
C LYS A 43 -7.07 -16.65 -0.09
N ASP A 44 -6.75 -15.78 0.86
CA ASP A 44 -5.63 -14.84 0.76
C ASP A 44 -4.30 -15.59 0.70
N GLU A 45 -4.12 -16.60 1.55
CA GLU A 45 -2.95 -17.51 1.51
C GLU A 45 -2.78 -18.18 0.15
N GLU A 46 -3.86 -18.77 -0.38
CA GLU A 46 -3.84 -19.44 -1.68
C GLU A 46 -3.57 -18.46 -2.84
N MET A 47 -4.09 -17.23 -2.73
CA MET A 47 -3.89 -16.18 -3.74
C MET A 47 -2.41 -15.79 -3.89
N ILE A 48 -1.65 -15.75 -2.80
CA ILE A 48 -0.26 -15.25 -2.77
C ILE A 48 0.79 -16.36 -2.60
N LYS A 49 0.39 -17.63 -2.54
CA LYS A 49 1.25 -18.77 -2.14
C LYS A 49 2.59 -18.89 -2.87
N ASP A 50 2.65 -18.48 -4.14
CA ASP A 50 3.83 -18.60 -5.01
C ASP A 50 4.53 -17.25 -5.25
N TRP A 51 4.12 -16.19 -4.54
CA TRP A 51 4.66 -14.84 -4.75
C TRP A 51 5.94 -14.62 -3.94
N ASP A 52 6.86 -13.82 -4.49
CA ASP A 52 7.85 -13.14 -3.65
C ASP A 52 7.15 -11.97 -2.94
N VAL A 53 6.59 -12.27 -1.76
CA VAL A 53 5.79 -11.32 -0.96
C VAL A 53 6.54 -10.01 -0.73
N LYS A 54 7.85 -10.06 -0.49
CA LYS A 54 8.64 -8.86 -0.20
C LYS A 54 8.83 -8.01 -1.46
N GLU A 55 9.14 -8.64 -2.59
CA GLU A 55 9.30 -7.93 -3.86
C GLU A 55 7.97 -7.30 -4.32
N GLU A 56 6.88 -8.06 -4.25
CA GLU A 56 5.56 -7.60 -4.68
C GLU A 56 5.00 -6.49 -3.79
N LEU A 57 5.17 -6.60 -2.46
CA LEU A 57 4.81 -5.52 -1.53
C LEU A 57 5.59 -4.24 -1.85
N LEU A 58 6.91 -4.33 -2.08
CA LEU A 58 7.73 -3.16 -2.41
C LEU A 58 7.28 -2.46 -3.71
N LYS A 59 6.94 -3.24 -4.74
CA LYS A 59 6.41 -2.72 -6.01
C LYS A 59 5.07 -2.03 -5.79
N LEU A 60 4.17 -2.68 -5.04
CA LEU A 60 2.83 -2.21 -4.77
C LEU A 60 2.83 -0.91 -3.94
N ASP A 61 3.58 -0.87 -2.84
CA ASP A 61 3.69 0.30 -1.98
C ASP A 61 4.25 1.51 -2.74
N LYS A 62 5.22 1.28 -3.62
CA LYS A 62 5.76 2.35 -4.49
C LYS A 62 4.68 2.90 -5.42
N ALA A 63 3.87 2.05 -6.04
CA ALA A 63 2.78 2.48 -6.90
C ALA A 63 1.69 3.23 -6.12
N ILE A 64 1.35 2.75 -4.92
CA ILE A 64 0.39 3.39 -4.02
C ILE A 64 0.87 4.79 -3.66
N MET A 65 2.11 4.91 -3.18
CA MET A 65 2.72 6.18 -2.81
C MET A 65 2.77 7.15 -4.00
N GLN A 66 3.19 6.70 -5.18
CA GLN A 66 3.24 7.54 -6.39
C GLN A 66 1.86 8.13 -6.74
N LYS A 67 0.80 7.33 -6.63
CA LYS A 67 -0.57 7.78 -6.91
C LYS A 67 -1.09 8.74 -5.85
N ALA A 68 -0.82 8.47 -4.57
CA ALA A 68 -1.12 9.40 -3.47
C ALA A 68 -0.40 10.74 -3.65
N MET A 69 0.89 10.72 -4.02
CA MET A 69 1.66 11.93 -4.31
C MET A 69 1.08 12.70 -5.49
N LYS A 70 0.73 12.02 -6.59
CA LYS A 70 0.12 12.67 -7.76
C LYS A 70 -1.17 13.40 -7.35
N ASN A 71 -2.06 12.71 -6.63
CA ASN A 71 -3.30 13.30 -6.13
C ASN A 71 -3.06 14.47 -5.17
N TYR A 72 -2.08 14.35 -4.27
CA TYR A 72 -1.66 15.44 -3.40
C TYR A 72 -1.31 16.69 -4.22
N PHE A 73 -0.49 16.54 -5.26
CA PHE A 73 -0.11 17.67 -6.11
C PHE A 73 -1.30 18.24 -6.89
N GLU A 74 -2.17 17.38 -7.43
CA GLU A 74 -3.40 17.82 -8.10
C GLU A 74 -4.31 18.60 -7.14
N ILE A 75 -4.50 18.14 -5.91
CA ILE A 75 -5.36 18.83 -4.93
C ILE A 75 -4.74 20.16 -4.48
N LYS A 76 -3.42 20.20 -4.23
CA LYS A 76 -2.76 21.39 -3.67
C LYS A 76 -2.37 22.44 -4.71
N TYR A 77 -2.18 22.05 -5.96
CA TYR A 77 -1.62 22.91 -7.00
C TYR A 77 -2.43 22.93 -8.31
N SER A 78 -3.64 22.35 -8.37
CA SER A 78 -4.51 22.47 -9.56
C SER A 78 -5.16 23.84 -9.76
N THR A 79 -4.85 24.85 -8.93
CA THR A 79 -5.29 26.23 -9.17
C THR A 79 -4.37 26.92 -10.19
N ILE A 80 -4.66 26.72 -11.48
CA ILE A 80 -4.40 27.67 -12.58
C ILE A 80 -5.65 27.73 -13.46
#